data_AF-A0A428HJ01-F1
#
_entry.id   AF-A0A428HJ01-F1
#
_cell.length_a   1.000
_cell.length_b   1.000
_cell.length_c   1.000
_cell.angle_alpha   90.00
_cell.angle_beta   90.00
_cell.angle_gamma   90.00
#
_symmetry.space_group_name_H-M   'P 1'
#
loop_
_entity.id
_entity.type
_entity.pdbx_description
1 polymer ?
#
loop_
_entity_poly.entity_id
_entity_poly.type
_entity_poly.pdbx_seq_one_letter_code
_entity_poly.pdbx_strand_id
1 'polypeptide(L)'
;MKLHLTNLYGMAGDSTVILAQNAVQKIASQLGFREVGIYFYNIASDSPSEMNKRLDGIMASISIGDILVFQSPTWNGFEFDRLFFDKLKDMQVKIICFIHDVVPLMFDSNYYLMKDYMYMYNLSDVLIVPSGQMKERLIEEGLTTKKILIQGMWDHPHDLSLYTPTFKKEIFFAGSLERFPDLQNWSQDTPLRVFSNKGEASSNARNLSIVGWKKDEELLLELSKGGFGLVWGTHQNDGESNQYYTLNISHKVSTYLTAGIPVIVPNSLSTAKFIVDQGLGFMADSLEEVHEIVDKMNVEKYQEMTNRIKTFSYLLKEGYFTKKLLVDAIYHLGID
;
A
#
# COMPACT_ATOMS: atom_id res chain seq x y z
N MET A 1 -14.55 -20.72 -16.55
CA MET A 1 -14.12 -19.91 -15.40
C MET A 1 -12.70 -19.43 -15.66
N LYS A 2 -12.56 -18.15 -15.99
CA LYS A 2 -11.29 -17.44 -16.11
C LYS A 2 -11.09 -16.58 -14.87
N LEU A 3 -9.84 -16.27 -14.57
CA LEU A 3 -9.44 -15.35 -13.51
C LEU A 3 -9.13 -14.00 -14.14
N HIS A 4 -9.75 -12.95 -13.64
CA HIS A 4 -9.53 -11.58 -14.07
C HIS A 4 -9.09 -10.72 -12.89
N LEU A 5 -8.32 -9.67 -13.14
CA LEU A 5 -7.91 -8.70 -12.13
C LEU A 5 -7.92 -7.28 -12.72
N THR A 6 -8.59 -6.35 -12.05
CA THR A 6 -8.60 -4.94 -12.50
C THR A 6 -7.24 -4.29 -12.30
N ASN A 7 -6.85 -3.35 -13.15
CA ASN A 7 -5.58 -2.64 -12.99
C ASN A 7 -5.69 -1.19 -13.50
N LEU A 8 -5.30 -0.22 -12.66
CA LEU A 8 -5.42 1.20 -12.95
C LEU A 8 -4.23 1.78 -13.72
N TYR A 9 -4.53 2.65 -14.68
CA TYR A 9 -3.58 3.44 -15.48
C TYR A 9 -3.99 4.91 -15.56
N GLY A 10 -3.12 5.78 -16.09
CA GLY A 10 -3.48 7.16 -16.45
C GLY A 10 -3.27 8.21 -15.34
N MET A 11 -2.80 7.80 -14.15
CA MET A 11 -2.30 8.74 -13.15
C MET A 11 -0.83 9.13 -13.40
N ALA A 12 -0.33 10.11 -12.65
CA ALA A 12 1.09 10.46 -12.64
C ALA A 12 1.96 9.22 -12.33
N GLY A 13 3.08 9.06 -13.05
CA GLY A 13 3.92 7.87 -12.99
C GLY A 13 4.56 7.60 -11.62
N ASP A 14 4.58 8.58 -10.73
CA ASP A 14 5.07 8.51 -9.35
C ASP A 14 3.95 8.31 -8.32
N SER A 15 2.70 8.12 -8.76
CA SER A 15 1.57 7.83 -7.87
C SER A 15 1.70 6.43 -7.26
N THR A 16 1.77 6.37 -5.92
CA THR A 16 1.81 5.10 -5.18
C THR A 16 0.60 4.21 -5.48
N VAL A 17 -0.55 4.80 -5.80
CA VAL A 17 -1.78 4.05 -6.16
C VAL A 17 -1.55 3.15 -7.37
N ILE A 18 -1.04 3.70 -8.48
CA ILE A 18 -0.83 2.90 -9.69
C ILE A 18 0.33 1.92 -9.52
N LEU A 19 1.38 2.31 -8.79
CA LEU A 19 2.51 1.43 -8.49
C LEU A 19 2.03 0.19 -7.72
N ALA A 20 1.15 0.37 -6.74
CA ALA A 20 0.55 -0.72 -5.97
C ALA A 20 -0.26 -1.67 -6.86
N GLN A 21 -1.21 -1.13 -7.64
CA GLN A 21 -2.09 -1.95 -8.47
C GLN A 21 -1.33 -2.67 -9.58
N ASN A 22 -0.35 -2.00 -10.20
CA ASN A 22 0.46 -2.59 -11.25
C ASN A 22 1.41 -3.68 -10.69
N ALA A 23 1.91 -3.52 -9.47
CA ALA A 23 2.72 -4.56 -8.82
C ALA A 23 1.89 -5.84 -8.57
N VAL A 24 0.66 -5.69 -8.06
CA VAL A 24 -0.27 -6.81 -7.89
C VAL A 24 -0.62 -7.44 -9.24
N GLN A 25 -0.88 -6.65 -10.28
CA GLN A 25 -1.12 -7.17 -11.64
C GLN A 25 0.07 -7.98 -12.15
N LYS A 26 1.30 -7.49 -11.98
CA LYS A 26 2.52 -8.19 -12.41
C LYS A 26 2.59 -9.56 -11.75
N ILE A 27 2.30 -9.63 -10.45
CA ILE A 27 2.27 -10.89 -9.69
C ILE A 27 1.13 -11.80 -10.15
N ALA A 28 -0.09 -11.26 -10.30
CA ALA A 28 -1.27 -12.01 -10.70
C ALA A 28 -1.14 -12.62 -12.10
N SER A 29 -0.46 -11.95 -13.03
CA SER A 29 -0.18 -12.46 -14.37
C SER A 29 0.60 -13.79 -14.34
N GLN A 30 1.51 -13.95 -13.36
CA GLN A 30 2.27 -15.19 -13.15
C GLN A 30 1.38 -16.35 -12.66
N LEU A 31 0.22 -16.03 -12.09
CA LEU A 31 -0.79 -16.98 -11.63
C LEU A 31 -1.90 -17.22 -12.68
N GLY A 32 -1.74 -16.68 -13.90
CA GLY A 32 -2.68 -16.89 -14.99
C GLY A 32 -3.91 -15.97 -14.99
N PHE A 33 -3.89 -14.90 -14.19
CA PHE A 33 -4.92 -13.86 -14.24
C PHE A 33 -4.84 -13.06 -15.54
N ARG A 34 -6.01 -12.68 -16.05
CA ARG A 34 -6.16 -11.78 -17.17
C ARG A 34 -6.44 -10.38 -16.66
N GLU A 35 -5.75 -9.41 -17.25
CA GLU A 35 -5.91 -8.04 -16.84
C GLU A 35 -7.21 -7.42 -17.38
N VAL A 36 -7.86 -6.63 -16.54
CA VAL A 36 -8.96 -5.73 -16.88
C VAL A 36 -8.49 -4.29 -16.65
N GLY A 37 -7.93 -3.69 -17.70
CA GLY A 37 -7.35 -2.35 -17.64
C GLY A 37 -8.41 -1.27 -17.45
N ILE A 38 -8.19 -0.38 -16.48
CA ILE A 38 -9.05 0.77 -16.19
C ILE A 38 -8.19 2.04 -16.29
N TYR A 39 -8.66 3.03 -17.05
CA TYR A 39 -7.97 4.31 -17.16
C TYR A 39 -8.56 5.31 -16.15
N PHE A 40 -7.71 6.09 -15.49
CA PHE A 40 -8.10 7.18 -14.60
C PHE A 40 -8.51 8.41 -15.43
N TYR A 41 -9.74 8.86 -15.26
CA TYR A 41 -10.30 10.01 -15.96
C TYR A 41 -11.41 10.70 -15.16
N ASN A 42 -11.77 11.91 -15.58
CA ASN A 42 -12.90 12.60 -14.99
C ASN A 42 -14.22 11.99 -15.48
N ILE A 43 -14.89 11.20 -14.65
CA ILE A 43 -16.13 10.52 -15.03
C ILE A 43 -17.26 11.46 -15.45
N ALA A 44 -17.24 12.72 -15.01
CA ALA A 44 -18.24 13.71 -15.41
C ALA A 44 -18.18 14.06 -16.91
N SER A 45 -17.13 13.62 -17.62
CA SER A 45 -17.06 13.76 -19.08
C SER A 45 -17.93 12.77 -19.85
N ASP A 46 -18.36 11.67 -19.22
CA ASP A 46 -19.20 10.67 -19.85
C ASP A 46 -20.67 10.90 -19.48
N SER A 47 -21.57 10.87 -20.47
CA SER A 47 -22.99 10.64 -20.21
C SER A 47 -23.22 9.23 -19.64
N PRO A 48 -24.37 8.96 -18.99
CA PRO A 48 -24.69 7.61 -18.50
C PRO A 48 -24.62 6.51 -19.57
N SER A 49 -24.93 6.83 -20.83
CA SER A 49 -24.84 5.88 -21.95
C SER A 49 -23.39 5.59 -22.35
N GLU A 50 -22.54 6.63 -22.37
CA GLU A 50 -21.12 6.50 -22.70
C GLU A 50 -20.38 5.71 -21.60
N MET A 51 -20.66 6.01 -20.34
CA MET A 51 -20.13 5.26 -19.19
C MET A 51 -20.47 3.78 -19.31
N ASN A 52 -21.74 3.45 -19.59
CA ASN A 52 -22.17 2.07 -19.76
C ASN A 52 -21.41 1.36 -20.90
N LYS A 53 -21.30 1.99 -22.08
CA LYS A 53 -20.55 1.41 -23.21
C LYS A 53 -19.06 1.26 -22.93
N ARG A 54 -18.47 2.19 -22.18
CA ARG A 54 -17.07 2.11 -21.74
C ARG A 54 -16.87 0.89 -20.84
N LEU A 55 -17.74 0.70 -19.85
CA LEU A 55 -17.71 -0.48 -18.99
C LEU A 55 -17.92 -1.76 -19.79
N ASP A 56 -18.82 -1.78 -20.78
CA ASP A 56 -19.00 -2.95 -21.67
C ASP A 56 -17.71 -3.28 -22.42
N GLY A 57 -16.96 -2.26 -22.87
CA GLY A 57 -15.65 -2.42 -23.50
C GLY A 57 -14.58 -2.97 -22.54
N ILE A 58 -14.50 -2.42 -21.32
CA ILE A 58 -13.59 -2.87 -20.26
C ILE A 58 -13.88 -4.34 -19.90
N MET A 59 -15.16 -4.70 -19.82
CA MET A 59 -15.65 -6.02 -19.40
C MET A 59 -15.76 -7.02 -20.56
N ALA A 60 -15.38 -6.66 -21.79
CA ALA A 60 -15.65 -7.45 -23.00
C ALA A 60 -15.08 -8.90 -22.96
N SER A 61 -14.05 -9.15 -22.14
CA SER A 61 -13.44 -10.48 -21.99
C SER A 61 -14.02 -11.33 -20.86
N ILE A 62 -14.87 -10.74 -20.01
CA ILE A 62 -15.47 -11.35 -18.82
C ILE A 62 -16.73 -12.12 -19.23
N SER A 63 -16.88 -13.34 -18.73
CA SER A 63 -18.02 -14.20 -19.02
C SER A 63 -18.75 -14.62 -17.74
N ILE A 64 -19.99 -15.11 -17.90
CA ILE A 64 -20.79 -15.63 -16.78
C ILE A 64 -20.00 -16.69 -16.00
N GLY A 65 -19.97 -16.55 -14.67
CA GLY A 65 -19.28 -17.48 -13.77
C GLY A 65 -17.75 -17.37 -13.77
N ASP A 66 -17.16 -16.36 -14.42
CA ASP A 66 -15.74 -16.02 -14.20
C ASP A 66 -15.53 -15.41 -12.80
N ILE A 67 -14.26 -15.30 -12.40
CA ILE A 67 -13.85 -14.66 -11.15
C ILE A 67 -13.14 -13.35 -11.51
N LEU A 68 -13.51 -12.25 -10.84
CA LEU A 68 -12.80 -10.98 -10.92
C LEU A 68 -12.27 -10.58 -9.55
N VAL A 69 -10.99 -10.27 -9.48
CA VAL A 69 -10.38 -9.52 -8.38
C VAL A 69 -10.45 -8.03 -8.70
N PHE A 70 -11.21 -7.29 -7.92
CA PHE A 70 -11.34 -5.85 -8.03
C PHE A 70 -10.36 -5.17 -7.07
N GLN A 71 -9.33 -4.50 -7.59
CA GLN A 71 -8.44 -3.64 -6.82
C GLN A 71 -9.17 -2.32 -6.49
N SER A 72 -9.59 -2.15 -5.24
CA SER A 72 -10.42 -1.04 -4.77
C SER A 72 -9.60 0.10 -4.15
N PRO A 73 -9.86 1.37 -4.49
CA PRO A 73 -10.81 1.85 -5.50
C PRO A 73 -10.17 2.01 -6.89
N THR A 74 -10.96 2.32 -7.92
CA THR A 74 -10.42 2.73 -9.23
C THR A 74 -9.98 4.18 -9.28
N TRP A 75 -10.32 4.96 -8.26
CA TRP A 75 -10.14 6.41 -8.18
C TRP A 75 -10.91 7.24 -9.22
N ASN A 76 -11.77 6.61 -10.02
CA ASN A 76 -12.70 7.32 -10.92
C ASN A 76 -13.95 7.85 -10.20
N GLY A 77 -14.02 7.74 -8.87
CA GLY A 77 -15.21 8.10 -8.08
C GLY A 77 -16.07 6.87 -7.75
N PHE A 78 -16.85 6.99 -6.68
CA PHE A 78 -17.67 5.88 -6.18
C PHE A 78 -18.70 5.40 -7.21
N GLU A 79 -19.23 6.32 -8.01
CA GLU A 79 -20.22 6.01 -9.05
C GLU A 79 -19.66 5.04 -10.10
N PHE A 80 -18.38 5.17 -10.48
CA PHE A 80 -17.73 4.24 -11.39
C PHE A 80 -17.62 2.84 -10.78
N ASP A 81 -17.09 2.77 -9.54
CA ASP A 81 -16.87 1.53 -8.82
C ASP A 81 -18.20 0.79 -8.61
N ARG A 82 -19.26 1.51 -8.21
CA ARG A 82 -20.61 0.98 -8.03
C ARG A 82 -21.18 0.40 -9.33
N LEU A 83 -21.17 1.17 -10.42
CA LEU A 83 -21.72 0.72 -11.70
C LEU A 83 -20.99 -0.52 -12.23
N PHE A 84 -19.68 -0.58 -12.01
CA PHE A 84 -18.87 -1.74 -12.36
C PHE A 84 -19.26 -2.98 -11.54
N PHE A 85 -19.43 -2.84 -10.21
CA PHE A 85 -19.91 -3.93 -9.35
C PHE A 85 -21.29 -4.42 -9.75
N ASP A 86 -22.25 -3.51 -9.95
CA ASP A 86 -23.63 -3.86 -10.29
C ASP A 86 -23.66 -4.68 -11.60
N LYS A 87 -22.92 -4.26 -12.65
CA LYS A 87 -22.78 -5.02 -13.90
C LYS A 87 -22.15 -6.41 -13.71
N LEU A 88 -21.13 -6.53 -12.87
CA LEU A 88 -20.50 -7.82 -12.58
C LEU A 88 -21.46 -8.77 -11.86
N LYS A 89 -22.29 -8.25 -10.95
CA LYS A 89 -23.33 -9.05 -10.27
C LYS A 89 -24.41 -9.50 -11.25
N ASP A 90 -24.85 -8.64 -12.16
CA ASP A 90 -25.81 -9.00 -13.22
C ASP A 90 -25.29 -10.13 -14.12
N MET A 91 -23.97 -10.13 -14.38
CA MET A 91 -23.28 -11.19 -15.13
C MET A 91 -22.99 -12.45 -14.30
N GLN A 92 -23.39 -12.50 -13.03
CA GLN A 92 -23.12 -13.61 -12.11
C GLN A 92 -21.61 -13.92 -11.99
N VAL A 93 -20.78 -12.89 -12.05
CA VAL A 93 -19.34 -12.98 -11.81
C VAL A 93 -19.09 -13.11 -10.31
N LYS A 94 -18.11 -13.94 -9.94
CA LYS A 94 -17.62 -14.03 -8.56
C LYS A 94 -16.66 -12.88 -8.30
N ILE A 95 -16.94 -12.09 -7.27
CA ILE A 95 -16.17 -10.86 -6.98
C ILE A 95 -15.31 -11.08 -5.73
N ILE A 96 -14.00 -10.94 -5.92
CA ILE A 96 -13.04 -10.77 -4.82
C ILE A 96 -12.71 -9.27 -4.77
N CYS A 97 -13.16 -8.56 -3.75
CA CYS A 97 -12.79 -7.16 -3.58
C CYS A 97 -11.49 -7.06 -2.79
N PHE A 98 -10.44 -6.53 -3.41
CA PHE A 98 -9.13 -6.31 -2.82
C PHE A 98 -8.93 -4.84 -2.47
N ILE A 99 -9.12 -4.50 -1.20
CA ILE A 99 -9.02 -3.14 -0.69
C ILE A 99 -7.55 -2.70 -0.62
N HIS A 100 -7.19 -1.73 -1.46
CA HIS A 100 -5.95 -0.95 -1.32
C HIS A 100 -6.19 0.25 -0.41
N ASP A 101 -7.33 0.93 -0.61
CA ASP A 101 -7.73 2.08 0.19
C ASP A 101 -9.25 2.15 0.42
N VAL A 102 -9.65 2.82 1.51
CA VAL A 102 -11.05 3.11 1.84
C VAL A 102 -11.23 4.63 1.92
N VAL A 103 -11.58 5.26 0.80
CA VAL A 103 -11.67 6.73 0.68
C VAL A 103 -12.48 7.40 1.81
N PRO A 104 -13.64 6.87 2.25
CA PRO A 104 -14.42 7.47 3.33
C PRO A 104 -13.73 7.41 4.71
N LEU A 105 -12.72 6.55 4.89
CA LEU A 105 -11.87 6.48 6.09
C LEU A 105 -10.56 7.26 5.93
N MET A 106 -10.16 7.60 4.70
CA MET A 106 -8.97 8.40 4.44
C MET A 106 -9.20 9.89 4.72
N PHE A 107 -10.37 10.39 4.33
CA PHE A 107 -10.71 11.81 4.40
C PHE A 107 -12.05 12.00 5.10
N ASP A 108 -12.07 12.81 6.16
CA ASP A 108 -13.27 13.02 6.98
C ASP A 108 -14.42 13.60 6.16
N SER A 109 -14.11 14.46 5.18
CA SER A 109 -15.08 15.06 4.26
C SER A 109 -15.76 14.04 3.35
N ASN A 110 -15.20 12.84 3.19
CA ASN A 110 -15.74 11.75 2.37
C ASN A 110 -16.50 10.71 3.19
N TYR A 111 -16.61 10.86 4.50
CA TYR A 111 -17.29 9.88 5.38
C TYR A 111 -18.76 9.65 5.00
N TYR A 112 -19.42 10.62 4.36
CA TYR A 112 -20.79 10.47 3.85
C TYR A 112 -20.95 9.30 2.86
N LEU A 113 -19.88 8.90 2.18
CA LEU A 113 -19.84 7.76 1.25
C LEU A 113 -19.68 6.40 1.97
N MET A 114 -19.61 6.35 3.30
CA MET A 114 -19.34 5.09 4.01
C MET A 114 -20.38 4.01 3.73
N LYS A 115 -21.67 4.37 3.79
CA LYS A 115 -22.78 3.43 3.54
C LYS A 115 -22.75 2.88 2.11
N ASP A 116 -22.37 3.72 1.17
CA ASP A 116 -22.21 3.40 -0.24
C ASP A 116 -21.06 2.41 -0.47
N TYR A 117 -19.92 2.63 0.19
CA TYR A 117 -18.81 1.67 0.22
C TYR A 117 -19.19 0.34 0.87
N MET A 118 -19.96 0.35 1.98
CA MET A 118 -20.42 -0.89 2.61
C MET A 118 -21.38 -1.67 1.71
N TYR A 119 -22.28 -1.00 1.00
CA TYR A 119 -23.13 -1.66 -0.01
C TYR A 119 -22.26 -2.41 -1.03
N MET A 120 -21.27 -1.74 -1.62
CA MET A 120 -20.37 -2.34 -2.62
C MET A 120 -19.57 -3.51 -2.03
N TYR A 121 -18.97 -3.33 -0.84
CA TYR A 121 -18.18 -4.39 -0.21
C TYR A 121 -19.02 -5.62 0.14
N ASN A 122 -20.29 -5.42 0.52
CA ASN A 122 -21.26 -6.49 0.80
C ASN A 122 -21.72 -7.27 -0.44
N LEU A 123 -21.46 -6.79 -1.66
CA LEU A 123 -21.70 -7.54 -2.90
C LEU A 123 -20.58 -8.56 -3.21
N SER A 124 -19.44 -8.46 -2.53
CA SER A 124 -18.26 -9.29 -2.75
C SER A 124 -18.47 -10.70 -2.20
N ASP A 125 -18.03 -11.71 -2.94
CA ASP A 125 -18.02 -13.10 -2.47
C ASP A 125 -16.85 -13.33 -1.48
N VAL A 126 -15.73 -12.62 -1.65
CA VAL A 126 -14.59 -12.56 -0.72
C VAL A 126 -14.11 -11.11 -0.63
N LEU A 127 -13.75 -10.67 0.58
CA LEU A 127 -13.12 -9.37 0.81
C LEU A 127 -11.68 -9.57 1.28
N ILE A 128 -10.73 -8.86 0.68
CA ILE A 128 -9.36 -8.76 1.17
C ILE A 128 -9.18 -7.37 1.77
N VAL A 129 -8.77 -7.32 3.03
CA VAL A 129 -8.50 -6.07 3.76
C VAL A 129 -7.01 -5.95 4.10
N PRO A 130 -6.48 -4.72 4.26
CA PRO A 130 -5.06 -4.52 4.59
C PRO A 130 -4.66 -5.11 5.95
N SER A 131 -5.50 -4.97 6.98
CA SER A 131 -5.17 -5.32 8.37
C SER A 131 -6.37 -5.88 9.15
N GLY A 132 -6.10 -6.46 10.32
CA GLY A 132 -7.15 -6.89 11.26
C GLY A 132 -7.96 -5.71 11.80
N GLN A 133 -7.32 -4.58 12.05
CA GLN A 133 -7.96 -3.35 12.51
C GLN A 133 -8.91 -2.80 11.44
N MET A 134 -8.53 -2.83 10.16
CA MET A 134 -9.44 -2.47 9.06
C MET A 134 -10.65 -3.40 9.00
N LYS A 135 -10.45 -4.72 9.18
CA LYS A 135 -11.57 -5.67 9.25
C LYS A 135 -12.56 -5.28 10.34
N GLU A 136 -12.08 -5.06 11.56
CA GLU A 136 -12.92 -4.70 12.71
C GLU A 136 -13.68 -3.39 12.45
N ARG A 137 -12.97 -2.37 11.96
CA ARG A 137 -13.60 -1.09 11.62
C ARG A 137 -14.69 -1.24 10.55
N LEU A 138 -14.47 -2.01 9.49
CA LEU A 138 -15.49 -2.21 8.46
C LEU A 138 -16.71 -2.99 8.99
N ILE A 139 -16.53 -3.93 9.92
CA ILE A 139 -17.64 -4.62 10.59
C ILE A 139 -18.49 -3.64 11.40
N GLU A 140 -17.86 -2.72 12.13
CA GLU A 140 -18.56 -1.65 12.87
C GLU A 140 -19.37 -0.73 11.94
N GLU A 141 -18.89 -0.50 10.72
CA GLU A 141 -19.58 0.30 9.69
C GLU A 141 -20.71 -0.45 8.97
N GLY A 142 -20.88 -1.76 9.21
CA GLY A 142 -21.96 -2.58 8.63
C GLY A 142 -21.53 -3.59 7.56
N LEU A 143 -20.27 -3.99 7.52
CA LEU A 143 -19.81 -5.08 6.67
C LEU A 143 -20.42 -6.42 7.11
N THR A 144 -21.01 -7.13 6.15
CA THR A 144 -21.70 -8.43 6.32
C THR A 144 -21.06 -9.56 5.52
N THR A 145 -20.11 -9.26 4.62
CA THR A 145 -19.32 -10.26 3.89
C THR A 145 -18.59 -11.19 4.86
N LYS A 146 -18.86 -12.49 4.79
CA LYS A 146 -18.33 -13.47 5.76
C LYS A 146 -16.88 -13.87 5.52
N LYS A 147 -16.49 -13.99 4.25
CA LYS A 147 -15.18 -14.47 3.83
C LYS A 147 -14.23 -13.28 3.70
N ILE A 148 -13.45 -13.04 4.75
CA ILE A 148 -12.53 -11.90 4.84
C ILE A 148 -11.10 -12.41 5.04
N LEU A 149 -10.19 -12.00 4.15
CA LEU A 149 -8.76 -12.26 4.23
C LEU A 149 -8.00 -10.99 4.62
N ILE A 150 -6.88 -11.17 5.32
CA ILE A 150 -5.99 -10.07 5.69
C ILE A 150 -4.73 -10.15 4.82
N GLN A 151 -4.40 -9.04 4.15
CA GLN A 151 -3.19 -8.91 3.35
C GLN A 151 -1.92 -8.89 4.22
N GLY A 152 -1.89 -8.01 5.22
CA GLY A 152 -0.80 -7.90 6.21
C GLY A 152 0.45 -7.15 5.73
N MET A 153 0.89 -7.30 4.47
CA MET A 153 2.08 -6.60 3.95
C MET A 153 1.96 -6.37 2.44
N TRP A 154 2.52 -5.26 1.95
CA TRP A 154 2.74 -5.04 0.53
C TRP A 154 3.95 -5.82 0.04
N ASP A 155 3.86 -6.42 -1.14
CA ASP A 155 5.03 -6.86 -1.87
C ASP A 155 5.69 -5.69 -2.60
N HIS A 156 6.94 -5.87 -3.03
CA HIS A 156 7.68 -4.88 -3.81
C HIS A 156 8.52 -5.60 -4.88
N PRO A 157 7.90 -6.07 -5.97
CA PRO A 157 8.57 -6.96 -6.91
C PRO A 157 9.65 -6.27 -7.74
N HIS A 158 10.88 -6.80 -7.73
CA HIS A 158 12.00 -6.31 -8.53
C HIS A 158 13.01 -7.43 -8.87
N ASP A 159 13.75 -7.24 -9.97
CA ASP A 159 14.76 -8.19 -10.46
C ASP A 159 16.22 -7.69 -10.23
N LEU A 160 16.36 -6.63 -9.42
CA LEU A 160 17.65 -5.96 -9.16
C LEU A 160 18.61 -6.81 -8.31
N SER A 161 19.89 -6.73 -8.64
CA SER A 161 20.99 -7.18 -7.78
C SER A 161 21.39 -6.06 -6.82
N LEU A 162 20.85 -6.10 -5.61
CA LEU A 162 21.07 -5.08 -4.58
C LEU A 162 22.39 -5.29 -3.82
N TYR A 163 22.89 -4.21 -3.21
CA TYR A 163 24.08 -4.27 -2.35
C TYR A 163 23.78 -5.03 -1.04
N THR A 164 24.84 -5.47 -0.35
CA THR A 164 24.70 -5.94 1.04
C THR A 164 24.72 -4.73 1.97
N PRO A 165 23.67 -4.50 2.78
CA PRO A 165 23.58 -3.35 3.65
C PRO A 165 24.73 -3.28 4.66
N THR A 166 25.42 -2.16 4.69
CA THR A 166 26.44 -1.86 5.72
C THR A 166 25.82 -1.05 6.85
N PHE A 167 26.34 -1.17 8.08
CA PHE A 167 25.83 -0.35 9.17
C PHE A 167 26.18 1.13 8.93
N LYS A 168 25.14 1.96 8.85
CA LYS A 168 25.24 3.42 8.76
C LYS A 168 24.23 4.04 9.73
N LYS A 169 24.69 5.00 10.54
CA LYS A 169 23.82 5.84 11.35
C LYS A 169 23.18 6.92 10.48
N GLU A 170 22.28 6.53 9.59
CA GLU A 170 21.56 7.41 8.68
C GLU A 170 20.12 6.91 8.51
N ILE A 171 19.18 7.85 8.43
CA ILE A 171 17.76 7.59 8.25
C ILE A 171 17.34 8.04 6.85
N PHE A 172 16.56 7.20 6.18
CA PHE A 172 15.98 7.46 4.86
C PHE A 172 14.48 7.68 4.96
N PHE A 173 13.99 8.71 4.29
CA PHE A 173 12.55 8.97 4.15
C PHE A 173 12.17 9.16 2.68
N ALA A 174 11.25 8.34 2.16
CA ALA A 174 10.83 8.34 0.76
C ALA A 174 9.42 8.91 0.61
N GLY A 175 9.28 10.23 0.78
CA GLY A 175 7.98 10.90 0.70
C GLY A 175 8.09 12.44 0.72
N SER A 176 7.01 13.11 0.32
CA SER A 176 6.95 14.58 0.28
C SER A 176 6.89 15.20 1.67
N LEU A 177 7.82 16.09 1.99
CA LEU A 177 7.80 16.80 3.27
C LEU A 177 6.58 17.73 3.44
N GLU A 178 5.89 18.12 2.36
CA GLU A 178 4.62 18.86 2.45
C GLU A 178 3.55 18.05 3.18
N ARG A 179 3.57 16.72 3.01
CA ARG A 179 2.63 15.79 3.66
C ARG A 179 3.10 15.35 5.05
N PHE A 180 4.36 15.62 5.39
CA PHE A 180 4.99 15.20 6.64
C PHE A 180 5.75 16.39 7.27
N PRO A 181 5.02 17.43 7.71
CA PRO A 181 5.63 18.69 8.16
C PRO A 181 6.57 18.54 9.37
N ASP A 182 6.33 17.58 10.25
CA ASP A 182 7.22 17.26 11.38
C ASP A 182 8.67 17.04 10.96
N LEU A 183 8.88 16.40 9.81
CA LEU A 183 10.21 16.09 9.31
C LEU A 183 10.94 17.33 8.78
N GLN A 184 10.23 18.40 8.40
CA GLN A 184 10.85 19.64 7.92
C GLN A 184 11.72 20.30 8.99
N ASN A 185 11.36 20.12 10.27
CA ASN A 185 12.06 20.67 11.44
C ASN A 185 13.00 19.65 12.09
N TRP A 186 13.53 18.67 11.34
CA TRP A 186 14.41 17.64 11.88
C TRP A 186 15.58 18.23 12.69
N SER A 187 15.45 18.18 14.01
CA SER A 187 16.31 18.84 14.99
C SER A 187 17.38 17.93 15.59
N GLN A 188 17.42 16.68 15.11
CA GLN A 188 18.27 15.62 15.62
C GLN A 188 19.63 15.59 14.89
N ASP A 189 20.65 15.04 15.56
CA ASP A 189 22.00 14.98 15.00
C ASP A 189 22.19 13.83 14.00
N THR A 190 21.33 12.80 14.03
CA THR A 190 21.34 11.72 13.04
C THR A 190 20.97 12.28 11.65
N PRO A 191 21.75 11.98 10.60
CA PRO A 191 21.41 12.35 9.22
C PRO A 191 20.04 11.80 8.80
N LEU A 192 19.17 12.68 8.34
CA LEU A 192 17.92 12.37 7.66
C LEU A 192 18.05 12.71 6.17
N ARG A 193 17.98 11.70 5.32
CA ARG A 193 17.99 11.86 3.87
C ARG A 193 16.61 11.61 3.29
N VAL A 194 16.08 12.63 2.62
CA VAL A 194 14.72 12.68 2.08
C VAL A 194 14.73 12.59 0.56
N PHE A 195 14.04 11.58 0.03
CA PHE A 195 13.84 11.39 -1.41
C PHE A 195 12.50 12.00 -1.83
N SER A 196 12.54 13.26 -2.24
CA SER A 196 11.35 14.02 -2.65
C SER A 196 11.71 15.13 -3.63
N ASN A 197 10.78 15.44 -4.55
CA ASN A 197 10.82 16.65 -5.37
C ASN A 197 10.07 17.83 -4.75
N LYS A 198 9.37 17.60 -3.63
CA LYS A 198 8.48 18.56 -2.97
C LYS A 198 8.80 18.74 -1.48
N GLY A 199 8.57 19.95 -1.00
CA GLY A 199 8.82 20.39 0.36
C GLY A 199 10.23 20.94 0.58
N GLU A 200 10.39 21.67 1.68
CA GLU A 200 11.61 22.41 2.02
C GLU A 200 12.07 22.02 3.43
N ALA A 201 13.38 22.13 3.66
CA ALA A 201 13.92 22.01 5.01
C ALA A 201 13.72 23.34 5.74
N SER A 202 13.29 23.27 7.00
CA SER A 202 13.23 24.45 7.86
C SER A 202 14.63 25.01 8.10
N SER A 203 14.73 26.32 8.37
CA SER A 203 15.98 26.96 8.78
C SER A 203 16.55 26.39 10.08
N ASN A 204 15.73 25.73 10.90
CA ASN A 204 16.12 25.07 12.14
C ASN A 204 16.52 23.60 11.95
N ALA A 205 16.39 23.04 10.75
CA ALA A 205 16.78 21.67 10.49
C ALA A 205 18.31 21.52 10.60
N ARG A 206 18.77 20.53 11.37
CA ARG A 206 20.21 20.33 11.61
C ARG A 206 20.87 19.48 10.55
N ASN A 207 20.42 18.23 10.42
CA ASN A 207 21.08 17.22 9.59
C ASN A 207 20.09 16.60 8.59
N LEU A 208 19.39 17.46 7.84
CA LEU A 208 18.40 17.06 6.84
C LEU A 208 18.92 17.37 5.44
N SER A 209 18.90 16.37 4.55
CA SER A 209 19.24 16.52 3.13
C SER A 209 18.09 16.07 2.24
N ILE A 210 17.70 16.90 1.27
CA ILE A 210 16.70 16.57 0.25
C ILE A 210 17.45 16.25 -1.05
N VAL A 211 17.34 15.02 -1.53
CA VAL A 211 18.19 14.50 -2.63
C VAL A 211 17.43 14.28 -3.94
N GLY A 212 16.23 14.85 -4.05
CA GLY A 212 15.33 14.68 -5.20
C GLY A 212 14.59 13.35 -5.19
N TRP A 213 13.55 13.25 -6.00
CA TRP A 213 12.85 11.98 -6.26
C TRP A 213 13.72 11.05 -7.10
N LYS A 214 13.65 9.76 -6.80
CA LYS A 214 14.35 8.70 -7.53
C LYS A 214 13.34 7.72 -8.07
N LYS A 215 13.62 7.18 -9.26
CA LYS A 215 12.90 6.00 -9.77
C LYS A 215 13.11 4.84 -8.80
N ASP A 216 12.14 3.93 -8.77
CA ASP A 216 12.13 2.80 -7.84
C ASP A 216 13.46 2.01 -7.83
N GLU A 217 13.98 1.68 -9.01
CA GLU A 217 15.24 0.93 -9.13
C GLU A 217 16.44 1.68 -8.53
N GLU A 218 16.53 2.98 -8.80
CA GLU A 218 17.60 3.83 -8.28
C GLU A 218 17.46 4.01 -6.77
N LEU A 219 16.23 4.18 -6.27
CA LEU A 219 15.94 4.27 -4.84
C LEU A 219 16.38 2.98 -4.13
N LEU A 220 15.99 1.80 -4.62
CA LEU A 220 16.37 0.52 -4.04
C LEU A 220 17.90 0.30 -4.04
N LEU A 221 18.59 0.69 -5.12
CA LEU A 221 20.05 0.64 -5.18
C LEU A 221 20.73 1.58 -4.18
N GLU A 222 20.17 2.77 -3.92
CA GLU A 222 20.69 3.68 -2.90
C GLU A 222 20.44 3.16 -1.48
N LEU A 223 19.20 2.75 -1.19
CA LEU A 223 18.79 2.24 0.12
C LEU A 223 19.57 0.98 0.53
N SER A 224 19.81 0.06 -0.41
CA SER A 224 20.50 -1.21 -0.14
C SER A 224 21.97 -1.06 0.28
N LYS A 225 22.55 0.14 0.19
CA LYS A 225 23.88 0.43 0.72
C LYS A 225 23.91 0.47 2.26
N GLY A 226 22.75 0.56 2.92
CA GLY A 226 22.59 0.50 4.37
C GLY A 226 22.19 1.82 5.03
N GLY A 227 21.58 1.71 6.22
CA GLY A 227 20.90 2.78 6.95
C GLY A 227 19.57 2.27 7.52
N PHE A 228 18.65 3.17 7.84
CA PHE A 228 17.32 2.84 8.38
C PHE A 228 16.22 3.49 7.54
N GLY A 229 15.16 2.75 7.23
CA GLY A 229 13.98 3.29 6.57
C GLY A 229 12.98 3.84 7.57
N LEU A 230 12.64 5.13 7.48
CA LEU A 230 11.62 5.74 8.33
C LEU A 230 10.25 5.71 7.64
N VAL A 231 9.28 5.14 8.34
CA VAL A 231 7.85 5.34 8.05
C VAL A 231 7.31 6.24 9.15
N TRP A 232 6.54 7.26 8.78
CA TRP A 232 5.95 8.20 9.72
C TRP A 232 4.50 8.50 9.37
N GLY A 233 3.71 8.94 10.35
CA GLY A 233 2.28 9.23 10.20
C GLY A 233 1.98 10.62 9.63
N THR A 234 0.72 10.85 9.25
CA THR A 234 0.22 12.13 8.70
C THR A 234 -0.74 12.85 9.65
N HIS A 235 -0.62 12.64 10.96
CA HIS A 235 -1.59 13.08 11.98
C HIS A 235 -1.84 14.60 12.06
N GLN A 236 -1.12 15.40 11.27
CA GLN A 236 -1.17 16.86 11.25
C GLN A 236 -1.81 17.42 9.97
N ASN A 237 -2.19 16.57 9.02
CA ASN A 237 -2.75 17.03 7.75
C ASN A 237 -4.25 17.28 7.90
N ASP A 238 -4.66 18.54 7.82
CA ASP A 238 -6.06 18.94 7.88
C ASP A 238 -6.90 18.18 6.84
N GLY A 239 -7.96 17.51 7.31
CA GLY A 239 -8.89 16.75 6.49
C GLY A 239 -8.48 15.30 6.19
N GLU A 240 -7.24 14.88 6.48
CA GLU A 240 -6.87 13.46 6.52
C GLU A 240 -7.28 12.85 7.88
N SER A 241 -7.74 11.59 7.86
CA SER A 241 -8.05 10.90 9.11
C SER A 241 -6.78 10.50 9.85
N ASN A 242 -6.66 10.99 11.08
CA ASN A 242 -5.56 10.63 11.99
C ASN A 242 -5.53 9.14 12.36
N GLN A 243 -6.63 8.42 12.14
CA GLN A 243 -6.74 6.99 12.44
C GLN A 243 -6.36 6.11 11.26
N TYR A 244 -6.26 6.62 10.03
CA TYR A 244 -6.14 5.76 8.86
C TYR A 244 -4.85 4.91 8.84
N TYR A 245 -3.76 5.42 9.43
CA TYR A 245 -2.51 4.66 9.58
C TYR A 245 -2.63 3.43 10.50
N THR A 246 -3.61 3.42 11.41
CA THR A 246 -3.89 2.24 12.26
C THR A 246 -4.63 1.15 11.50
N LEU A 247 -5.20 1.48 10.34
CA LEU A 247 -6.03 0.61 9.53
C LEU A 247 -5.29 0.14 8.27
N ASN A 248 -4.52 1.01 7.61
CA ASN A 248 -3.84 0.69 6.36
C ASN A 248 -2.49 -0.01 6.59
N ILE A 249 -1.89 -0.45 5.49
CA ILE A 249 -0.50 -0.94 5.47
C ILE A 249 0.34 -0.02 4.56
N SER A 250 1.60 0.19 4.92
CA SER A 250 2.46 1.18 4.26
C SER A 250 3.36 0.55 3.20
N HIS A 251 3.28 1.05 1.96
CA HIS A 251 4.22 0.68 0.88
C HIS A 251 5.67 1.02 1.21
N LYS A 252 5.93 2.05 2.03
CA LYS A 252 7.31 2.41 2.40
C LYS A 252 7.99 1.28 3.17
N VAL A 253 7.23 0.55 4.00
CA VAL A 253 7.75 -0.61 4.75
C VAL A 253 8.30 -1.64 3.76
N SER A 254 7.53 -1.99 2.73
CA SER A 254 7.98 -2.99 1.75
C SER A 254 9.16 -2.50 0.91
N THR A 255 9.21 -1.21 0.55
CA THR A 255 10.36 -0.60 -0.14
C THR A 255 11.64 -0.75 0.68
N TYR A 256 11.62 -0.41 1.97
CA TYR A 256 12.82 -0.48 2.80
C TYR A 256 13.25 -1.92 3.10
N LEU A 257 12.30 -2.80 3.43
CA LEU A 257 12.58 -4.19 3.71
C LEU A 257 13.07 -4.93 2.45
N THR A 258 12.50 -4.66 1.28
CA THR A 258 12.99 -5.25 0.03
C THR A 258 14.40 -4.74 -0.32
N ALA A 259 14.72 -3.49 0.04
CA ALA A 259 16.07 -2.95 -0.07
C ALA A 259 17.08 -3.58 0.93
N GLY A 260 16.61 -4.39 1.88
CA GLY A 260 17.45 -5.11 2.84
C GLY A 260 17.73 -4.35 4.14
N ILE A 261 17.15 -3.16 4.33
CA ILE A 261 17.42 -2.31 5.50
C ILE A 261 16.30 -2.38 6.55
N PRO A 262 16.62 -2.27 7.85
CA PRO A 262 15.62 -2.23 8.91
C PRO A 262 14.75 -0.97 8.83
N VAL A 263 13.53 -1.09 9.34
CA VAL A 263 12.56 0.01 9.37
C VAL A 263 12.32 0.54 10.77
N ILE A 264 11.98 1.82 10.88
CA ILE A 264 11.46 2.44 12.09
C ILE A 264 10.07 2.97 11.74
N VAL A 265 9.06 2.56 12.50
CA VAL A 265 7.65 2.84 12.21
C VAL A 265 6.95 3.45 13.44
N PRO A 266 5.86 4.23 13.27
CA PRO A 266 5.10 4.67 14.42
C PRO A 266 4.40 3.48 15.08
N ASN A 267 4.24 3.54 16.41
CA ASN A 267 3.50 2.52 17.17
C ASN A 267 2.07 2.27 16.66
N SER A 268 1.50 3.29 16.02
CA SER A 268 0.13 3.32 15.52
C SER A 268 -0.03 2.58 14.20
N LEU A 269 1.05 2.27 13.48
CA LEU A 269 0.96 1.56 12.20
C LEU A 269 0.41 0.14 12.42
N SER A 270 -0.55 -0.27 11.60
CA SER A 270 -1.21 -1.60 11.75
C SER A 270 -0.22 -2.78 11.77
N THR A 271 0.93 -2.66 11.11
CA THR A 271 1.99 -3.68 11.02
C THR A 271 3.12 -3.51 12.02
N ALA A 272 3.04 -2.52 12.92
CA ALA A 272 4.11 -2.18 13.85
C ALA A 272 4.54 -3.37 14.74
N LYS A 273 3.55 -4.07 15.33
CA LYS A 273 3.82 -5.26 16.15
C LYS A 273 4.48 -6.38 15.34
N PHE A 274 4.00 -6.64 14.12
CA PHE A 274 4.58 -7.66 13.25
C PHE A 274 6.05 -7.36 12.93
N ILE A 275 6.38 -6.11 12.61
CA ILE A 275 7.75 -5.67 12.31
C ILE A 275 8.70 -5.97 13.48
N VAL A 276 8.31 -5.63 14.71
CA VAL A 276 9.13 -5.86 15.90
C VAL A 276 9.23 -7.35 16.24
N ASP A 277 8.11 -8.07 16.23
CA ASP A 277 8.09 -9.51 16.56
C ASP A 277 8.97 -10.34 15.60
N GLN A 278 9.03 -9.94 14.32
CA GLN A 278 9.89 -10.58 13.31
C GLN A 278 11.34 -10.08 13.33
N GLY A 279 11.66 -9.06 14.12
CA GLY A 279 13.00 -8.45 14.19
C GLY A 279 13.40 -7.72 12.89
N LEU A 280 12.43 -7.09 12.23
CA LEU A 280 12.61 -6.35 10.97
C LEU A 280 12.84 -4.85 11.18
N GLY A 281 12.71 -4.38 12.42
CA GLY A 281 12.73 -2.96 12.73
C GLY A 281 12.32 -2.63 14.15
N PHE A 282 11.99 -1.36 14.35
CA PHE A 282 11.59 -0.79 15.64
C PHE A 282 10.30 -0.01 15.53
N MET A 283 9.62 0.13 16.67
CA MET A 283 8.58 1.15 16.85
C MET A 283 9.22 2.38 17.50
N ALA A 284 8.69 3.56 17.17
CA ALA A 284 9.02 4.80 17.85
C ALA A 284 7.76 5.66 18.00
N ASP A 285 7.64 6.32 19.14
CA ASP A 285 6.53 7.22 19.49
C ASP A 285 6.84 8.67 19.14
N SER A 286 8.12 9.01 18.97
CA SER A 286 8.57 10.37 18.59
C SER A 286 9.83 10.35 17.73
N LEU A 287 10.14 11.47 17.07
CA LEU A 287 11.35 11.63 16.25
C LEU A 287 12.63 11.62 17.10
N GLU A 288 12.55 12.03 18.38
CA GLU A 288 13.62 11.88 19.36
C GLU A 288 13.92 10.40 19.61
N GLU A 289 12.90 9.56 19.77
CA GLU A 289 13.09 8.12 19.94
C GLU A 289 13.68 7.48 18.67
N VAL A 290 13.24 7.91 17.48
CA VAL A 290 13.86 7.51 16.20
C VAL A 290 15.36 7.80 16.23
N HIS A 291 15.75 9.01 16.64
CA HIS A 291 17.16 9.38 16.79
C HIS A 291 17.89 8.50 17.80
N GLU A 292 17.32 8.30 18.99
CA GLU A 292 17.92 7.47 20.04
C GLU A 292 18.14 6.01 19.60
N ILE A 293 17.19 5.43 18.87
CA ILE A 293 17.28 4.07 18.32
C ILE A 293 18.51 3.96 17.41
N VAL A 294 18.69 4.92 16.49
CA VAL A 294 19.79 4.89 15.52
C VAL A 294 21.12 5.22 16.20
N ASP A 295 21.14 6.16 17.15
CA ASP A 295 22.38 6.55 17.83
C ASP A 295 22.90 5.46 18.77
N LYS A 296 22.03 4.78 19.51
CA LYS A 296 22.41 3.67 20.40
C LYS A 296 22.64 2.35 19.65
N MET A 297 22.44 2.32 18.33
CA MET A 297 22.65 1.11 17.53
C MET A 297 24.12 0.72 17.43
N ASN A 298 24.39 -0.58 17.51
CA ASN A 298 25.70 -1.16 17.24
C ASN A 298 25.68 -2.05 15.98
N VAL A 299 26.88 -2.39 15.51
CA VAL A 299 27.09 -3.15 14.28
C VAL A 299 26.49 -4.55 14.39
N GLU A 300 26.63 -5.20 15.53
CA GLU A 300 26.21 -6.58 15.77
C GLU A 300 24.68 -6.71 15.65
N LYS A 301 23.94 -5.84 16.34
CA LYS A 301 22.47 -5.81 16.32
C LYS A 301 21.94 -5.42 14.94
N TYR A 302 22.60 -4.49 14.26
CA TYR A 302 22.24 -4.14 12.88
C TYR A 302 22.41 -5.32 11.93
N GLN A 303 23.54 -6.04 12.02
CA GLN A 303 23.81 -7.23 11.21
C GLN A 303 22.83 -8.37 11.50
N GLU A 304 22.44 -8.56 12.76
CA GLU A 304 21.40 -9.54 13.11
C GLU A 304 20.07 -9.22 12.40
N MET A 305 19.64 -7.95 12.43
CA MET A 305 18.41 -7.54 11.74
C MET A 305 18.51 -7.69 10.23
N THR A 306 19.60 -7.22 9.60
CA THR A 306 19.75 -7.33 8.14
C THR A 306 19.84 -8.78 7.66
N ASN A 307 20.39 -9.68 8.47
CA ASN A 307 20.36 -11.13 8.20
C ASN A 307 18.93 -11.70 8.19
N ARG A 308 18.08 -11.28 9.14
CA ARG A 308 16.65 -11.66 9.14
C ARG A 308 15.94 -11.08 7.91
N ILE A 309 16.17 -9.80 7.64
CA ILE A 309 15.55 -9.08 6.51
C ILE A 309 15.96 -9.71 5.18
N LYS A 310 17.17 -10.23 5.01
CA LYS A 310 17.59 -10.91 3.77
C LYS A 310 16.64 -12.04 3.35
N THR A 311 16.12 -12.80 4.31
CA THR A 311 15.16 -13.87 4.01
C THR A 311 13.77 -13.30 3.80
N PHE A 312 13.38 -12.29 4.59
CA PHE A 312 12.08 -11.65 4.47
C PHE A 312 11.91 -10.88 3.15
N SER A 313 12.95 -10.19 2.69
CA SER A 313 12.97 -9.43 1.43
C SER A 313 12.76 -10.32 0.21
N TYR A 314 13.19 -11.59 0.27
CA TYR A 314 12.89 -12.57 -0.75
C TYR A 314 11.38 -12.77 -0.91
N LEU A 315 10.62 -12.78 0.19
CA LEU A 315 9.16 -12.89 0.13
C LEU A 315 8.54 -11.70 -0.60
N LEU A 316 9.00 -10.49 -0.26
CA LEU A 316 8.48 -9.24 -0.81
C LEU A 316 8.82 -9.07 -2.30
N LYS A 317 10.07 -9.35 -2.70
CA LYS A 317 10.49 -9.17 -4.10
C LYS A 317 9.86 -10.19 -5.05
N GLU A 318 9.57 -11.39 -4.54
CA GLU A 318 8.96 -12.47 -5.33
C GLU A 318 7.43 -12.42 -5.29
N GLY A 319 6.84 -11.51 -4.52
CA GLY A 319 5.40 -11.31 -4.50
C GLY A 319 4.62 -12.34 -3.67
N TYR A 320 5.23 -12.94 -2.64
CA TYR A 320 4.61 -14.07 -1.93
C TYR A 320 3.40 -13.69 -1.10
N PHE A 321 3.31 -12.46 -0.57
CA PHE A 321 2.12 -12.03 0.18
C PHE A 321 0.90 -11.98 -0.74
N THR A 322 1.05 -11.34 -1.90
CA THR A 322 0.03 -11.22 -2.94
C THR A 322 -0.28 -12.58 -3.56
N LYS A 323 0.72 -13.42 -3.86
CA LYS A 323 0.50 -14.78 -4.40
C LYS A 323 -0.36 -15.61 -3.46
N LYS A 324 0.04 -15.69 -2.20
CA LYS A 324 -0.70 -16.42 -1.17
C LYS A 324 -2.13 -15.88 -1.07
N LEU A 325 -2.28 -14.56 -0.99
CA LEU A 325 -3.57 -13.91 -0.82
C LEU A 325 -4.53 -14.16 -1.98
N LEU A 326 -4.08 -14.07 -3.23
CA LEU A 326 -4.90 -14.34 -4.41
C LEU A 326 -5.30 -15.82 -4.49
N VAL A 327 -4.39 -16.73 -4.18
CA VAL A 327 -4.69 -18.18 -4.13
C VAL A 327 -5.71 -18.49 -3.04
N ASP A 328 -5.51 -17.98 -1.83
CA ASP A 328 -6.43 -18.17 -0.70
C ASP A 328 -7.82 -17.57 -1.02
N ALA A 329 -7.86 -16.40 -1.65
CA ALA A 329 -9.13 -15.76 -2.02
C ALA A 329 -9.93 -16.60 -3.01
N ILE A 330 -9.27 -17.19 -4.02
CA ILE A 330 -9.92 -18.12 -4.94
C ILE A 330 -10.37 -19.38 -4.21
N TYR A 331 -9.52 -19.95 -3.34
CA TYR A 331 -9.85 -21.13 -2.55
C TYR A 331 -11.13 -20.92 -1.72
N HIS A 332 -11.26 -19.76 -1.07
CA HIS A 332 -12.44 -19.42 -0.27
C HIS A 332 -13.72 -19.27 -1.09
N LEU A 333 -13.67 -19.06 -2.40
CA LEU A 333 -14.88 -19.09 -3.23
C LEU A 333 -15.52 -20.49 -3.30
N GLY A 334 -14.72 -21.55 -3.14
CA GLY A 334 -15.17 -22.94 -3.30
C GLY A 334 -15.52 -23.68 -2.02
N ILE A 335 -15.33 -23.06 -0.85
CA ILE A 335 -15.51 -23.72 0.47
C ILE A 335 -16.34 -22.82 1.37
N ASP A 336 -17.33 -23.40 2.03
CA ASP A 336 -18.27 -22.71 2.92
C ASP A 336 -17.74 -22.51 4.34
#